data_AF-A0A2V6WR26-F1
#
_entry.id   AF-A0A2V6WR26-F1
#
_cell.length_a   1.000
_cell.length_b   1.000
_cell.length_c   1.000
_cell.angle_alpha   90.00
_cell.angle_beta   90.00
_cell.angle_gamma   90.00
#
_symmetry.space_group_name_H-M   'P 1'
#
loop_
_entity.id
_entity.type
_entity.pdbx_description
1 polymer ?
#
loop_
_entity_poly.entity_id
_entity_poly.type
_entity_poly.pdbx_seq_one_letter_code
_entity_poly.pdbx_strand_id
1 'polypeptide(L)'
;LAGRPLPVYEIPLKAGMSVGMLLVSVELFMMLCILLFIPGDYSGPCFIGFAIGESLGAAALRIAGGIFTKIADIGSDLMKIVFNIKEDDARNPGVIADCTGDNAGDSVGPTADGFETYGVTGVALIAFILVGVKSPIVQVQLLVWIFVMRILMILTSGASYVVNATLSRARYAGVDRMSFEAPLTSLVWLTSMVSVAVTYVASYLLVRDLGDGSLWWKLSTVISCGTLAGAIIPEFVKIFTSTESAHVREVVTSAREGGASLDILSGLVAGNFSAYWLGLVIVILMGIAYGVS
;
A
#
# COMPACT_ATOMS: atom_id res chain seq x y z
N LEU A 1 -2.93 -28.94 -8.64
CA LEU A 1 -4.01 -28.08 -8.08
C LEU A 1 -5.23 -28.21 -8.97
N ALA A 2 -6.44 -28.33 -8.43
CA ALA A 2 -7.67 -28.61 -9.19
C ALA A 2 -8.12 -27.49 -10.17
N GLY A 3 -7.24 -26.56 -10.54
CA GLY A 3 -7.49 -25.48 -11.50
C GLY A 3 -8.57 -24.47 -11.09
N ARG A 4 -9.16 -24.60 -9.91
CA ARG A 4 -10.24 -23.70 -9.46
C ARG A 4 -9.66 -22.31 -9.16
N PRO A 5 -10.28 -21.23 -9.65
CA PRO A 5 -9.71 -19.89 -9.52
C PRO A 5 -9.70 -19.38 -8.07
N LEU A 6 -10.70 -19.70 -7.27
CA LEU A 6 -10.82 -19.17 -5.90
C LEU A 6 -9.65 -19.60 -4.97
N PRO A 7 -9.26 -20.89 -4.89
CA PRO A 7 -8.06 -21.26 -4.11
C PRO A 7 -6.76 -20.62 -4.60
N VAL A 8 -6.62 -20.39 -5.91
CA VAL A 8 -5.44 -19.73 -6.50
C VAL A 8 -5.35 -18.26 -6.06
N TYR A 9 -6.50 -17.62 -5.87
CA TYR A 9 -6.60 -16.26 -5.33
C TYR A 9 -6.42 -16.19 -3.80
N GLU A 10 -7.06 -17.09 -3.06
CA GLU A 10 -7.12 -17.00 -1.60
C GLU A 10 -5.76 -17.23 -0.92
N ILE A 11 -4.92 -18.12 -1.47
CA ILE A 11 -3.64 -18.47 -0.84
C ILE A 11 -2.67 -17.27 -0.82
N PRO A 12 -2.37 -16.61 -1.96
CA PRO A 12 -1.52 -15.41 -1.97
C PRO A 12 -2.12 -14.26 -1.16
N LEU A 13 -3.44 -14.05 -1.24
CA LEU A 13 -4.11 -13.01 -0.48
C LEU A 13 -3.94 -13.20 1.03
N LYS A 14 -4.13 -14.45 1.52
CA LYS A 14 -3.95 -14.77 2.94
C LYS A 14 -2.50 -14.53 3.39
N ALA A 15 -1.52 -14.89 2.55
CA ALA A 15 -0.11 -14.63 2.84
C ALA A 15 0.17 -13.12 2.92
N GLY A 16 -0.27 -12.34 1.92
CA GLY A 16 -0.09 -10.88 1.90
C GLY A 16 -0.75 -10.19 3.09
N MET A 17 -1.98 -10.57 3.45
CA MET A 17 -2.67 -10.05 4.63
C MET A 17 -1.94 -10.39 5.94
N SER A 18 -1.39 -11.60 6.04
CA SER A 18 -0.63 -12.02 7.23
C SER A 18 0.64 -11.18 7.40
N VAL A 19 1.39 -10.97 6.31
CA VAL A 19 2.62 -10.16 6.32
C VAL A 19 2.29 -8.70 6.62
N GLY A 20 1.32 -8.12 5.93
CA GLY A 20 0.92 -6.72 6.12
C GLY A 20 0.44 -6.42 7.55
N MET A 21 -0.43 -7.26 8.12
CA MET A 21 -0.90 -7.05 9.50
C MET A 21 0.23 -7.24 10.52
N LEU A 22 1.13 -8.20 10.30
CA LEU A 22 2.26 -8.43 11.19
C LEU A 22 3.17 -7.20 11.24
N LEU A 23 3.52 -6.62 10.09
CA LEU A 23 4.43 -5.49 10.00
C LEU A 23 3.87 -4.27 10.71
N VAL A 24 2.65 -3.86 10.35
CA VAL A 24 2.00 -2.70 10.97
C VAL A 24 1.84 -2.90 12.48
N SER A 25 1.57 -4.14 12.93
CA SER A 25 1.47 -4.45 14.37
C SER A 25 2.82 -4.39 15.09
N VAL A 26 3.88 -4.95 14.50
CA VAL A 26 5.24 -4.91 15.06
C VAL A 26 5.71 -3.47 15.17
N GLU A 27 5.45 -2.68 14.15
CA GLU A 27 5.84 -1.29 14.08
C GLU A 27 5.12 -0.43 15.13
N LEU A 28 3.80 -0.56 15.20
CA LEU A 28 3.00 0.12 16.21
C LEU A 28 3.41 -0.29 17.63
N PHE A 29 3.75 -1.57 17.82
CA PHE A 29 4.29 -2.07 19.08
C PHE A 29 5.64 -1.41 19.42
N MET A 30 6.57 -1.31 18.48
CA MET A 30 7.85 -0.63 18.69
C MET A 30 7.68 0.86 19.01
N MET A 31 6.79 1.55 18.30
CA MET A 31 6.46 2.94 18.59
C MET A 31 5.83 3.12 19.97
N LEU A 32 4.94 2.22 20.40
CA LEU A 32 4.38 2.22 21.75
C LEU A 32 5.46 1.95 22.81
N CYS A 33 6.42 1.06 22.53
CA CYS A 33 7.53 0.83 23.43
C CYS A 33 8.37 2.09 23.64
N ILE A 34 8.66 2.83 22.56
CA ILE A 34 9.36 4.12 22.64
C ILE A 34 8.53 5.11 23.48
N LEU A 35 7.23 5.20 23.25
CA LEU A 35 6.37 6.17 23.95
C LEU A 35 6.22 5.86 25.45
N LEU A 36 6.12 4.59 25.83
CA LEU A 36 5.77 4.17 27.21
C LEU A 36 6.99 3.88 28.09
N PHE A 37 8.10 3.42 27.52
CA PHE A 37 9.25 2.95 28.30
C PHE A 37 10.50 3.83 28.17
N ILE A 38 10.58 4.72 27.18
CA ILE A 38 11.71 5.66 27.04
C ILE A 38 11.35 6.97 27.74
N PRO A 39 12.25 7.53 28.57
CA PRO A 39 12.03 8.84 29.18
C PRO A 39 11.73 9.91 28.14
N GLY A 40 10.81 10.83 28.46
CA GLY A 40 10.34 11.85 27.52
C GLY A 40 11.44 12.71 26.90
N ASP A 41 12.52 12.96 27.63
CA ASP A 41 13.67 13.74 27.14
C ASP A 41 14.44 13.03 26.01
N TYR A 42 14.35 11.69 25.94
CA TYR A 42 15.01 10.86 24.93
C TYR A 42 14.05 10.32 23.86
N SER A 43 12.74 10.30 24.11
CA SER A 43 11.77 9.70 23.19
C SER A 43 11.73 10.38 21.82
N GLY A 44 11.84 11.71 21.77
CA GLY A 44 11.91 12.48 20.52
C GLY A 44 13.10 12.07 19.63
N PRO A 45 14.35 12.17 20.12
CA PRO A 45 15.52 11.65 19.40
C PRO A 45 15.41 10.17 19.02
N CYS A 46 14.82 9.32 19.88
CA CYS A 46 14.59 7.92 19.57
C CYS A 46 13.63 7.74 18.38
N PHE A 47 12.52 8.48 18.31
CA PHE A 47 11.61 8.44 17.17
C PHE A 47 12.26 8.91 15.86
N ILE A 48 13.10 9.95 15.93
CA ILE A 48 13.86 10.41 14.76
C ILE A 48 14.85 9.34 14.30
N GLY A 49 15.60 8.74 15.23
CA GLY A 49 16.52 7.65 14.93
C GLY A 49 15.82 6.40 14.37
N PHE A 50 14.63 6.09 14.89
CA PHE A 50 13.75 5.03 14.39
C PHE A 50 13.36 5.28 12.94
N ALA A 51 12.79 6.45 12.62
CA ALA A 51 12.41 6.83 11.26
C ALA A 51 13.61 6.78 10.29
N ILE A 52 14.76 7.35 10.66
CA ILE A 52 15.96 7.34 9.81
C ILE A 52 16.46 5.90 9.58
N GLY A 53 16.47 5.08 10.63
CA GLY A 53 16.92 3.69 10.54
C GLY A 53 16.05 2.85 9.61
N GLU A 54 14.73 3.02 9.69
CA GLU A 54 13.77 2.34 8.81
C GLU A 54 13.91 2.81 7.36
N SER A 55 13.99 4.12 7.11
CA SER A 55 14.22 4.66 5.76
C SER A 55 15.51 4.15 5.14
N LEU A 56 16.60 4.10 5.91
CA LEU A 56 17.87 3.57 5.42
C LEU A 56 17.79 2.07 5.11
N GLY A 57 17.17 1.29 5.99
CA GLY A 57 16.98 -0.14 5.81
C GLY A 57 16.11 -0.48 4.60
N ALA A 58 14.96 0.19 4.48
CA ALA A 58 14.04 0.02 3.36
C ALA A 58 14.67 0.41 2.03
N ALA A 59 15.39 1.55 1.98
CA ALA A 59 16.11 1.97 0.78
C ALA A 59 17.16 0.93 0.36
N ALA A 60 17.96 0.42 1.30
CA ALA A 60 18.97 -0.60 1.02
C ALA A 60 18.35 -1.90 0.49
N LEU A 61 17.29 -2.41 1.13
CA LEU A 61 16.59 -3.63 0.71
C LEU A 61 15.94 -3.46 -0.67
N ARG A 62 15.31 -2.31 -0.93
CA ARG A 62 14.67 -2.01 -2.21
C ARG A 62 15.66 -1.89 -3.35
N ILE A 63 16.79 -1.20 -3.13
CA ILE A 63 17.83 -1.06 -4.15
C ILE A 63 18.51 -2.40 -4.40
N ALA A 64 18.97 -3.10 -3.35
CA ALA A 64 19.69 -4.35 -3.51
C ALA A 64 18.80 -5.45 -4.09
N GLY A 65 17.59 -5.64 -3.54
CA GLY A 65 16.60 -6.58 -4.04
C GLY A 65 16.12 -6.23 -5.45
N GLY A 66 15.89 -4.95 -5.73
CA GLY A 66 15.50 -4.46 -7.05
C GLY A 66 16.56 -4.70 -8.14
N ILE A 67 17.84 -4.45 -7.82
CA ILE A 67 18.95 -4.75 -8.74
C ILE A 67 19.01 -6.26 -8.99
N PHE A 68 18.94 -7.06 -7.93
CA PHE A 68 19.03 -8.52 -8.03
C PHE A 68 17.89 -9.08 -8.90
N THR A 69 16.63 -8.70 -8.59
CA THR A 69 15.47 -9.22 -9.32
C THR A 69 15.46 -8.78 -10.76
N LYS A 70 15.71 -7.50 -11.07
CA LYS A 70 15.59 -7.01 -12.46
C LYS A 70 16.71 -7.51 -13.37
N ILE A 71 17.92 -7.72 -12.84
CA ILE A 71 19.00 -8.35 -13.61
C ILE A 71 18.66 -9.83 -13.89
N ALA A 72 18.15 -10.55 -12.89
CA ALA A 72 17.79 -11.95 -13.04
C ALA A 72 16.62 -12.15 -14.01
N ASP A 73 15.54 -11.39 -13.84
CA ASP A 73 14.33 -11.35 -14.67
C ASP A 73 14.69 -11.05 -16.14
N ILE A 74 15.30 -9.88 -16.42
CA ILE A 74 15.70 -9.49 -17.79
C ILE A 74 16.63 -10.54 -18.42
N GLY A 75 17.60 -11.06 -17.65
CA GLY A 75 18.52 -12.08 -18.14
C GLY A 75 17.82 -13.39 -18.50
N SER A 76 16.94 -13.86 -17.61
CA SER A 76 16.14 -15.08 -17.79
C SER A 76 15.19 -14.96 -18.97
N ASP A 77 14.51 -13.81 -19.11
CA ASP A 77 13.51 -13.58 -20.15
C ASP A 77 14.09 -13.34 -21.54
N LEU A 78 15.30 -12.76 -21.63
CA LEU A 78 16.01 -12.71 -22.91
C LEU A 78 16.47 -14.10 -23.35
N MET A 79 16.89 -14.97 -22.41
CA MET A 79 17.25 -16.36 -22.71
C MET A 79 16.05 -17.17 -23.22
N LYS A 80 14.83 -16.90 -22.71
CA LYS A 80 13.57 -17.48 -23.24
C LYS A 80 13.44 -17.26 -24.74
N ILE A 81 13.69 -16.02 -25.21
CA ILE A 81 13.61 -15.66 -26.63
C ILE A 81 14.74 -16.32 -27.42
N VAL A 82 15.98 -16.25 -26.93
CA VAL A 82 17.17 -16.77 -27.64
C VAL A 82 17.13 -18.30 -27.79
N PHE A 83 16.76 -19.01 -26.74
CA PHE A 83 16.71 -20.48 -26.74
C PHE A 83 15.36 -21.04 -27.19
N ASN A 84 14.37 -20.18 -27.45
CA ASN A 84 13.01 -20.56 -27.81
C ASN A 84 12.40 -21.59 -26.85
N ILE A 85 12.60 -21.35 -25.55
CA ILE A 85 12.05 -22.14 -24.45
C ILE A 85 10.87 -21.41 -23.82
N LYS A 86 10.18 -22.06 -22.89
CA LYS A 86 9.09 -21.40 -22.15
C LYS A 86 9.66 -20.45 -21.09
N GLU A 87 8.82 -19.52 -20.66
CA GLU A 87 9.05 -18.77 -19.42
C GLU A 87 9.12 -19.72 -18.23
N ASP A 88 10.03 -19.43 -17.30
CA ASP A 88 10.35 -20.26 -16.13
C ASP A 88 10.68 -21.74 -16.43
N ASP A 89 11.23 -22.01 -17.61
CA ASP A 89 11.66 -23.36 -17.97
C ASP A 89 12.86 -23.80 -17.10
N ALA A 90 12.77 -24.99 -16.49
CA ALA A 90 13.81 -25.52 -15.61
C ALA A 90 15.19 -25.70 -16.29
N ARG A 91 15.24 -25.67 -17.63
CA ARG A 91 16.49 -25.69 -18.40
C ARG A 91 17.19 -24.34 -18.45
N ASN A 92 16.48 -23.25 -18.15
CA ASN A 92 17.03 -21.91 -18.08
C ASN A 92 17.81 -21.76 -16.77
N PRO A 93 19.14 -21.56 -16.80
CA PRO A 93 19.92 -21.39 -15.57
C PRO A 93 19.53 -20.12 -14.79
N GLY A 94 18.89 -19.14 -15.44
CA GLY A 94 18.43 -17.90 -14.81
C GLY A 94 17.20 -18.05 -13.92
N VAL A 95 16.38 -19.09 -14.11
CA VAL A 95 15.05 -19.19 -13.46
C VAL A 95 15.11 -19.22 -11.94
N ILE A 96 16.13 -19.86 -11.36
CA ILE A 96 16.27 -19.90 -9.89
C ILE A 96 16.60 -18.51 -9.35
N ALA A 97 17.44 -17.75 -10.06
CA ALA A 97 17.78 -16.39 -9.66
C ALA A 97 16.56 -15.46 -9.83
N ASP A 98 15.78 -15.67 -10.88
CA ASP A 98 14.55 -14.94 -11.18
C ASP A 98 13.52 -15.10 -10.06
N CYS A 99 13.09 -16.33 -9.77
CA CYS A 99 12.13 -16.62 -8.70
C CYS A 99 12.66 -16.22 -7.30
N THR A 100 13.98 -16.32 -7.07
CA THR A 100 14.60 -15.81 -5.82
C THR A 100 14.52 -14.30 -5.77
N GLY A 101 14.71 -13.65 -6.92
CA GLY A 101 14.59 -12.22 -7.11
C GLY A 101 13.19 -11.71 -6.81
N ASP A 102 12.15 -12.38 -7.28
CA ASP A 102 10.77 -12.00 -6.97
C ASP A 102 10.51 -11.94 -5.47
N ASN A 103 11.10 -12.87 -4.70
CA ASN A 103 11.00 -12.84 -3.24
C ASN A 103 11.86 -11.72 -2.62
N ALA A 104 13.10 -11.57 -3.08
CA ALA A 104 14.04 -10.60 -2.51
C ALA A 104 13.71 -9.13 -2.86
N GLY A 105 13.29 -8.89 -4.09
CA GLY A 105 12.94 -7.58 -4.64
C GLY A 105 11.45 -7.31 -4.50
N ASP A 106 10.63 -8.06 -5.22
CA ASP A 106 9.22 -7.74 -5.43
C ASP A 106 8.32 -8.13 -4.23
N SER A 107 8.80 -8.96 -3.30
CA SER A 107 8.16 -9.20 -2.01
C SER A 107 8.80 -8.37 -0.89
N VAL A 108 10.08 -8.61 -0.54
CA VAL A 108 10.72 -7.94 0.62
C VAL A 108 10.84 -6.43 0.42
N GLY A 109 11.11 -5.95 -0.79
CA GLY A 109 11.24 -4.53 -1.10
C GLY A 109 9.98 -3.72 -0.79
N PRO A 110 8.84 -3.98 -1.47
CA PRO A 110 7.58 -3.29 -1.19
C PRO A 110 7.09 -3.47 0.26
N THR A 111 7.41 -4.60 0.87
CA THR A 111 7.08 -4.88 2.27
C THR A 111 7.86 -3.97 3.23
N ALA A 112 9.17 -3.78 2.99
CA ALA A 112 9.99 -2.84 3.75
C ALA A 112 9.60 -1.38 3.49
N ASP A 113 9.23 -1.04 2.25
CA ASP A 113 8.71 0.28 1.86
C ASP A 113 7.41 0.62 2.62
N GLY A 114 6.49 -0.34 2.70
CA GLY A 114 5.24 -0.18 3.44
C GLY A 114 5.45 0.01 4.95
N PHE A 115 6.38 -0.74 5.55
CA PHE A 115 6.78 -0.60 6.96
C PHE A 115 7.39 0.79 7.21
N GLU A 116 8.34 1.22 6.39
CA GLU A 116 8.95 2.55 6.48
C GLU A 116 7.92 3.67 6.37
N THR A 117 7.02 3.60 5.38
CA THR A 117 6.04 4.66 5.14
C THR A 117 5.05 4.78 6.29
N TYR A 118 4.63 3.67 6.92
CA TYR A 118 3.75 3.73 8.09
C TYR A 118 4.44 4.42 9.29
N GLY A 119 5.75 4.22 9.42
CA GLY A 119 6.51 4.59 10.63
C GLY A 119 6.97 6.00 10.59
N VAL A 120 7.58 6.38 9.47
CA VAL A 120 8.02 7.74 9.20
C VAL A 120 6.83 8.69 9.21
N THR A 121 5.68 8.31 8.65
CA THR A 121 4.47 9.16 8.75
C THR A 121 3.94 9.26 10.18
N GLY A 122 4.09 8.20 10.98
CA GLY A 122 3.73 8.21 12.40
C GLY A 122 4.62 9.13 13.22
N VAL A 123 5.94 9.01 13.03
CA VAL A 123 6.95 9.88 13.64
C VAL A 123 6.75 11.33 13.22
N ALA A 124 6.45 11.59 11.95
CA ALA A 124 6.17 12.93 11.46
C ALA A 124 4.95 13.55 12.16
N LEU A 125 3.85 12.81 12.33
CA LEU A 125 2.68 13.29 13.06
C LEU A 125 3.00 13.59 14.53
N ILE A 126 3.75 12.71 15.20
CA ILE A 126 4.21 12.93 16.58
C ILE A 126 5.03 14.22 16.66
N ALA A 127 6.00 14.40 15.76
CA ALA A 127 6.84 15.58 15.71
C ALA A 127 6.02 16.86 15.47
N PHE A 128 5.06 16.84 14.53
CA PHE A 128 4.19 17.98 14.27
C PHE A 128 3.30 18.32 15.46
N ILE A 129 2.78 17.33 16.19
CA ILE A 129 2.01 17.58 17.42
C ILE A 129 2.89 18.23 18.48
N LEU A 130 4.08 17.68 18.73
CA LEU A 130 4.99 18.18 19.78
C LEU A 130 5.50 19.60 19.50
N VAL A 131 5.77 19.93 18.24
CA VAL A 131 6.27 21.26 17.84
C VAL A 131 5.13 22.27 17.64
N GLY A 132 4.01 21.83 17.04
CA GLY A 132 2.92 22.71 16.65
C GLY A 132 1.91 23.03 17.75
N VAL A 133 1.74 22.12 18.73
CA VAL A 133 0.73 22.27 19.79
C VAL A 133 1.41 22.72 21.07
N LYS A 134 0.98 23.85 21.64
CA LYS A 134 1.59 24.43 22.85
C LYS A 134 1.12 23.81 24.16
N SER A 135 -0.12 23.32 24.21
CA SER A 135 -0.71 22.79 25.44
C SER A 135 -0.33 21.31 25.64
N PRO A 136 0.37 20.93 26.72
CA PRO A 136 0.77 19.54 26.96
C PRO A 136 -0.43 18.59 27.07
N ILE A 137 -1.56 19.06 27.62
CA ILE A 137 -2.78 18.26 27.73
C ILE A 137 -3.33 17.92 26.34
N VAL A 138 -3.33 18.91 25.43
CA VAL A 138 -3.80 18.71 24.06
C VAL A 138 -2.84 17.82 23.27
N GLN A 139 -1.52 17.96 23.49
CA GLN A 139 -0.52 17.06 22.91
C GLN A 139 -0.82 15.61 23.28
N VAL A 140 -1.02 15.32 24.58
CA VAL A 140 -1.32 13.96 25.06
C VAL A 140 -2.62 13.43 24.43
N GLN A 141 -3.68 14.24 24.38
CA GLN A 141 -4.94 13.83 23.77
C GLN A 141 -4.79 13.49 22.28
N LEU A 142 -4.05 14.30 21.52
CA LEU A 142 -3.79 14.05 20.10
C LEU A 142 -2.88 12.83 19.89
N LEU A 143 -1.88 12.63 20.75
CA LEU A 143 -1.02 11.44 20.71
C LEU A 143 -1.83 10.17 20.98
N VAL A 144 -2.66 10.16 22.04
CA VAL A 144 -3.56 9.03 22.31
C VAL A 144 -4.50 8.79 21.13
N TRP A 145 -5.07 9.86 20.56
CA TRP A 145 -5.95 9.75 19.41
C TRP A 145 -5.25 9.11 18.20
N ILE A 146 -4.04 9.55 17.80
CA ILE A 146 -3.35 8.94 16.64
C ILE A 146 -3.01 7.47 16.86
N PHE A 147 -2.62 7.06 18.07
CA PHE A 147 -2.31 5.66 18.38
C PHE A 147 -3.57 4.81 18.40
N VAL A 148 -4.66 5.29 19.01
CA VAL A 148 -5.97 4.60 18.97
C VAL A 148 -6.47 4.47 17.53
N MET A 149 -6.37 5.52 16.72
CA MET A 149 -6.69 5.49 15.31
C MET A 149 -5.91 4.40 14.57
N ARG A 150 -4.60 4.33 14.78
CA ARG A 150 -3.72 3.31 14.20
C ARG A 150 -4.09 1.88 14.60
N ILE A 151 -4.40 1.65 15.87
CA ILE A 151 -4.90 0.34 16.35
C ILE A 151 -6.22 -0.01 15.67
N LEU A 152 -7.17 0.92 15.64
CA LEU A 152 -8.48 0.71 15.02
C LEU A 152 -8.34 0.36 13.54
N MET A 153 -7.41 0.98 12.82
CA MET A 153 -7.17 0.68 11.39
C MET A 153 -6.69 -0.75 11.14
N ILE A 154 -5.91 -1.34 12.05
CA ILE A 154 -5.51 -2.75 11.98
C ILE A 154 -6.75 -3.64 12.16
N LEU A 155 -7.58 -3.33 13.16
CA LEU A 155 -8.80 -4.09 13.45
C LEU A 155 -9.83 -3.99 12.33
N THR A 156 -10.05 -2.80 11.76
CA THR A 156 -10.96 -2.60 10.64
C THR A 156 -10.47 -3.31 9.39
N SER A 157 -9.16 -3.30 9.12
CA SER A 157 -8.56 -4.04 8.00
C SER A 157 -8.73 -5.55 8.14
N GLY A 158 -8.46 -6.10 9.33
CA GLY A 158 -8.68 -7.52 9.62
C GLY A 158 -10.15 -7.94 9.52
N ALA A 159 -11.06 -7.14 10.07
CA ALA A 159 -12.50 -7.39 9.96
C ALA A 159 -12.99 -7.31 8.51
N SER A 160 -12.57 -6.30 7.76
CA SER A 160 -12.92 -6.12 6.35
C SER A 160 -12.39 -7.26 5.48
N TYR A 161 -11.20 -7.77 5.77
CA TYR A 161 -10.66 -8.96 5.14
C TYR A 161 -11.55 -10.19 5.36
N VAL A 162 -11.95 -10.47 6.60
CA VAL A 162 -12.82 -11.62 6.91
C VAL A 162 -14.17 -11.48 6.20
N VAL A 163 -14.78 -10.29 6.25
CA VAL A 163 -16.04 -10.02 5.55
C VAL A 163 -15.87 -10.21 4.04
N ASN A 164 -14.87 -9.60 3.42
CA ASN A 164 -14.63 -9.73 1.98
C ASN A 164 -14.31 -11.17 1.56
N ALA A 165 -13.57 -11.92 2.38
CA ALA A 165 -13.27 -13.33 2.13
C ALA A 165 -14.54 -14.18 2.15
N THR A 166 -15.45 -13.96 3.11
CA THR A 166 -16.74 -14.67 3.16
C THR A 166 -17.63 -14.34 1.96
N LEU A 167 -17.71 -13.06 1.57
CA LEU A 167 -18.46 -12.62 0.39
C LEU A 167 -17.86 -13.17 -0.91
N SER A 168 -16.53 -13.16 -1.04
CA SER A 168 -15.83 -13.70 -2.19
C SER A 168 -16.03 -15.21 -2.32
N ARG A 169 -15.98 -15.95 -1.21
CA ARG A 169 -16.33 -17.38 -1.20
C ARG A 169 -17.76 -17.62 -1.65
N ALA A 170 -18.72 -16.88 -1.09
CA ALA A 170 -20.12 -17.02 -1.46
C ALA A 170 -20.37 -16.74 -2.95
N ARG A 171 -19.66 -15.76 -3.52
CA ARG A 171 -19.82 -15.35 -4.92
C ARG A 171 -19.07 -16.24 -5.92
N TYR A 172 -17.89 -16.74 -5.57
CA TYR A 172 -16.97 -17.37 -6.52
C TYR A 172 -16.72 -18.87 -6.29
N ALA A 173 -17.29 -19.50 -5.25
CA ALA A 173 -17.03 -20.91 -4.93
C ALA A 173 -17.37 -21.92 -6.05
N GLY A 174 -18.35 -21.59 -6.90
CA GLY A 174 -18.80 -22.45 -8.00
C GLY A 174 -18.51 -21.89 -9.40
N VAL A 175 -17.68 -20.86 -9.52
CA VAL A 175 -17.46 -20.17 -10.81
C VAL A 175 -16.16 -20.64 -11.44
N ASP A 176 -16.23 -21.02 -12.72
CA ASP A 176 -15.07 -21.53 -13.48
C ASP A 176 -14.10 -20.44 -13.95
N ARG A 177 -14.57 -19.18 -14.03
CA ARG A 177 -13.76 -18.01 -14.39
C ARG A 177 -14.01 -16.85 -13.44
N MET A 178 -12.93 -16.24 -12.97
CA MET A 178 -12.97 -15.18 -11.97
C MET A 178 -11.93 -14.13 -12.32
N SER A 179 -12.32 -12.86 -12.28
CA SER A 179 -11.33 -11.77 -12.27
C SER A 179 -10.70 -11.73 -10.88
N PHE A 180 -9.37 -11.81 -10.82
CA PHE A 180 -8.63 -11.71 -9.57
C PHE A 180 -8.58 -10.28 -9.02
N GLU A 181 -8.79 -9.27 -9.89
CA GLU A 181 -8.82 -7.86 -9.50
C GLU A 181 -10.10 -7.49 -8.75
N ALA A 182 -11.26 -8.02 -9.15
CA ALA A 182 -12.55 -7.59 -8.60
C ALA A 182 -12.69 -7.83 -7.07
N PRO A 183 -12.32 -8.99 -6.51
CA PRO A 183 -12.31 -9.20 -5.06
C PRO A 183 -11.31 -8.32 -4.32
N LEU A 184 -10.19 -7.96 -4.97
CA LEU A 184 -9.17 -7.08 -4.42
C LEU A 184 -9.69 -5.64 -4.33
N THR A 185 -10.29 -5.15 -5.41
CA THR A 185 -11.01 -3.87 -5.43
C THR A 185 -12.12 -3.83 -4.39
N SER A 186 -12.93 -4.90 -4.28
CA SER A 186 -13.97 -5.01 -3.25
C SER A 186 -13.40 -4.91 -1.84
N LEU A 187 -12.27 -5.57 -1.56
CA LEU A 187 -11.59 -5.49 -0.28
C LEU A 187 -11.12 -4.06 0.03
N VAL A 188 -10.48 -3.40 -0.93
CA VAL A 188 -9.96 -2.03 -0.76
C VAL A 188 -11.10 -1.06 -0.47
N TRP A 189 -12.18 -1.08 -1.27
CA TRP A 189 -13.34 -0.20 -1.05
C TRP A 189 -14.06 -0.49 0.26
N LEU A 190 -14.29 -1.76 0.59
CA LEU A 190 -14.90 -2.15 1.86
C LEU A 190 -14.07 -1.62 3.04
N THR A 191 -12.76 -1.86 3.01
CA THR A 191 -11.84 -1.41 4.06
C THR A 191 -11.84 0.11 4.18
N SER A 192 -11.76 0.84 3.06
CA SER A 192 -11.79 2.31 3.09
C SER A 192 -13.09 2.86 3.65
N MET A 193 -14.25 2.32 3.26
CA MET A 193 -15.55 2.77 3.78
C MET A 193 -15.70 2.51 5.29
N VAL A 194 -15.33 1.30 5.75
CA VAL A 194 -15.37 0.94 7.17
C VAL A 194 -14.40 1.80 7.97
N SER A 195 -13.18 2.00 7.46
CA SER A 195 -12.16 2.84 8.11
C SER A 195 -12.59 4.31 8.19
N VAL A 196 -13.21 4.88 7.17
CA VAL A 196 -13.76 6.24 7.23
C VAL A 196 -14.85 6.33 8.31
N ALA A 197 -15.80 5.40 8.34
CA ALA A 197 -16.86 5.40 9.35
C ALA A 197 -16.29 5.32 10.78
N VAL A 198 -15.35 4.39 11.01
CA VAL A 198 -14.68 4.23 12.31
C VAL A 198 -13.86 5.46 12.68
N THR A 199 -13.22 6.12 11.71
CA THR A 199 -12.48 7.37 11.92
C THR A 199 -13.36 8.48 12.49
N TYR A 200 -14.53 8.69 11.90
CA TYR A 200 -15.46 9.71 12.38
C TYR A 200 -15.99 9.40 13.78
N VAL A 201 -16.36 8.14 14.04
CA VAL A 201 -16.85 7.72 15.35
C VAL A 201 -15.76 7.87 16.41
N ALA A 202 -14.55 7.36 16.16
CA ALA A 202 -13.45 7.41 17.10
C ALA A 202 -13.02 8.85 17.38
N SER A 203 -12.93 9.70 16.35
CA SER A 203 -12.58 11.11 16.52
C SER A 203 -13.66 11.87 17.30
N TYR A 204 -14.93 11.60 17.05
CA TYR A 204 -16.01 12.19 17.85
C TYR A 204 -15.92 11.80 19.34
N LEU A 205 -15.54 10.55 19.65
CA LEU A 205 -15.44 10.10 21.04
C LEU A 205 -14.19 10.62 21.75
N LEU A 206 -13.08 10.80 21.04
CA LEU A 206 -11.77 11.10 21.65
C LEU A 206 -11.40 12.59 21.60
N VAL A 207 -11.81 13.31 20.56
CA VAL A 207 -11.32 14.67 20.27
C VAL A 207 -12.43 15.70 20.01
N ARG A 208 -13.69 15.41 20.35
CA ARG A 208 -14.81 16.36 20.16
C ARG A 208 -14.66 17.66 20.96
N ASP A 209 -14.06 17.60 22.14
CA ASP A 209 -13.99 18.72 23.08
C ASP A 209 -12.75 19.60 22.84
N LEU A 210 -11.96 19.30 21.79
CA LEU A 210 -10.76 20.04 21.43
C LEU A 210 -11.06 21.28 20.59
N GLY A 211 -10.36 22.38 20.90
CA GLY A 211 -10.44 23.63 20.15
C GLY A 211 -11.81 24.30 20.27
N ASP A 212 -12.39 24.65 19.12
CA ASP A 212 -13.75 25.19 18.98
C ASP A 212 -14.83 24.09 18.86
N GLY A 213 -14.47 22.83 19.10
CA GLY A 213 -15.35 21.68 18.88
C GLY A 213 -15.48 21.25 17.41
N SER A 214 -14.73 21.87 16.49
CA SER A 214 -14.71 21.49 15.07
C SER A 214 -13.58 20.52 14.70
N LEU A 215 -12.57 20.36 15.56
CA LEU A 215 -11.36 19.62 15.22
C LEU A 215 -11.61 18.14 14.91
N TRP A 216 -12.57 17.50 15.59
CA TRP A 216 -12.86 16.08 15.38
C TRP A 216 -13.26 15.76 13.93
N TRP A 217 -14.11 16.58 13.31
CA TRP A 217 -14.55 16.33 11.94
C TRP A 217 -13.53 16.83 10.92
N LYS A 218 -12.79 17.90 11.22
CA LYS A 218 -11.69 18.39 10.37
C LYS A 218 -10.59 17.35 10.23
N LEU A 219 -10.08 16.86 11.36
CA LEU A 219 -9.06 15.81 11.39
C LEU A 219 -9.56 14.50 10.77
N SER A 220 -10.82 14.13 11.03
CA SER A 220 -11.44 12.96 10.38
C SER A 220 -11.50 13.10 8.87
N THR A 221 -11.82 14.30 8.37
CA THR A 221 -11.88 14.58 6.92
C THR A 221 -10.50 14.47 6.30
N VAL A 222 -9.47 14.99 6.95
CA VAL A 222 -8.08 14.88 6.48
C VAL A 222 -7.65 13.40 6.38
N ILE A 223 -7.87 12.60 7.42
CA ILE A 223 -7.59 11.15 7.38
C ILE A 223 -8.41 10.45 6.30
N SER A 224 -9.67 10.85 6.14
CA SER A 224 -10.57 10.26 5.13
C SER A 224 -10.09 10.55 3.71
N CYS A 225 -9.54 11.74 3.43
CA CYS A 225 -8.94 12.05 2.13
C CYS A 225 -7.76 11.12 1.83
N GLY A 226 -6.88 10.84 2.81
CA GLY A 226 -5.80 9.87 2.66
C GLY A 226 -6.31 8.43 2.49
N THR A 227 -7.34 8.04 3.25
CA THR A 227 -7.96 6.70 3.15
C THR A 227 -8.64 6.50 1.79
N LEU A 228 -9.26 7.55 1.25
CA LEU A 228 -9.83 7.55 -0.09
C LEU A 228 -8.76 7.55 -1.17
N ALA A 229 -7.60 8.20 -0.96
CA ALA A 229 -6.46 8.08 -1.87
C ALA A 229 -6.08 6.61 -2.07
N GLY A 230 -6.02 5.83 -0.97
CA GLY A 230 -5.76 4.40 -1.02
C GLY A 230 -6.78 3.57 -1.80
N ALA A 231 -8.02 4.04 -1.97
CA ALA A 231 -9.05 3.37 -2.78
C ALA A 231 -9.09 3.88 -4.23
N ILE A 232 -8.89 5.18 -4.44
CA ILE A 232 -9.04 5.82 -5.75
C ILE A 232 -7.79 5.61 -6.61
N ILE A 233 -6.59 5.74 -6.03
CA ILE A 233 -5.33 5.61 -6.78
C ILE A 233 -5.23 4.25 -7.49
N PRO A 234 -5.49 3.10 -6.83
CA PRO A 234 -5.47 1.80 -7.52
C PRO A 234 -6.49 1.70 -8.67
N GLU A 235 -7.66 2.31 -8.54
CA GLU A 235 -8.66 2.32 -9.63
C GLU A 235 -8.15 3.10 -10.84
N PHE A 236 -7.49 4.24 -10.63
CA PHE A 236 -6.83 4.98 -11.71
C PHE A 236 -5.64 4.21 -12.29
N VAL A 237 -4.83 3.54 -11.46
CA VAL A 237 -3.72 2.70 -11.95
C VAL A 237 -4.26 1.60 -12.86
N LYS A 238 -5.33 0.90 -12.48
CA LYS A 238 -5.94 -0.16 -13.30
C LYS A 238 -6.41 0.31 -14.67
N ILE A 239 -6.84 1.56 -14.81
CA ILE A 239 -7.22 2.14 -16.12
C ILE A 239 -6.05 2.11 -17.11
N PHE A 240 -4.81 2.10 -16.64
CA PHE A 240 -3.61 2.08 -17.47
C PHE A 240 -2.87 0.74 -17.46
N THR A 241 -3.04 -0.09 -16.44
CA THR A 241 -2.22 -1.31 -16.23
C THR A 241 -2.98 -2.63 -16.25
N SER A 242 -4.32 -2.63 -16.11
CA SER A 242 -5.11 -3.86 -16.11
C SER A 242 -5.07 -4.56 -17.47
N THR A 243 -5.18 -5.89 -17.50
CA THR A 243 -5.28 -6.65 -18.76
C THR A 243 -6.52 -6.29 -19.59
N GLU A 244 -7.55 -5.73 -18.95
CA GLU A 244 -8.79 -5.27 -19.60
C GLU A 244 -8.74 -3.79 -20.00
N SER A 245 -7.64 -3.09 -19.72
CA SER A 245 -7.45 -1.67 -20.03
C SER A 245 -7.43 -1.41 -21.55
N ALA A 246 -8.06 -0.32 -21.97
CA ALA A 246 -7.92 0.21 -23.32
C ALA A 246 -6.47 0.59 -23.66
N HIS A 247 -5.74 1.21 -22.72
CA HIS A 247 -4.33 1.59 -22.91
C HIS A 247 -3.40 0.39 -23.11
N VAL A 248 -3.49 -0.64 -22.26
CA VAL A 248 -2.76 -1.91 -22.47
C VAL A 248 -3.10 -2.53 -23.84
N ARG A 249 -4.37 -2.53 -24.25
CA ARG A 249 -4.77 -3.06 -25.56
C ARG A 249 -4.17 -2.25 -26.71
N GLU A 250 -4.10 -0.93 -26.57
CA GLU A 250 -3.44 -0.03 -27.52
C GLU A 250 -1.95 -0.36 -27.64
N VAL A 251 -1.23 -0.51 -26.52
CA VAL A 251 0.19 -0.92 -26.50
C VAL A 251 0.40 -2.25 -27.23
N VAL A 252 -0.41 -3.27 -26.94
CA VAL A 252 -0.32 -4.57 -27.63
C VAL A 252 -0.62 -4.44 -29.13
N THR A 253 -1.55 -3.58 -29.52
CA THR A 253 -1.88 -3.33 -30.93
C THR A 253 -0.71 -2.62 -31.63
N SER A 254 -0.16 -1.59 -31.00
CA SER A 254 1.06 -0.89 -31.44
C SER A 254 2.23 -1.86 -31.64
N ALA A 255 2.45 -2.78 -30.71
CA ALA A 255 3.49 -3.81 -30.82
C ALA A 255 3.30 -4.71 -32.05
N ARG A 256 2.04 -5.08 -32.36
CA ARG A 256 1.72 -5.94 -33.53
C ARG A 256 1.91 -5.22 -34.86
N GLU A 257 1.54 -3.95 -34.94
CA GLU A 257 1.61 -3.16 -36.17
C GLU A 257 3.01 -2.58 -36.44
N GLY A 258 3.73 -2.20 -35.38
CA GLY A 258 4.99 -1.45 -35.49
C GLY A 258 6.20 -2.09 -34.82
N GLY A 259 6.05 -3.29 -34.24
CA GLY A 259 7.14 -3.99 -33.55
C GLY A 259 7.56 -3.30 -32.24
N ALA A 260 8.74 -3.68 -31.75
CA ALA A 260 9.24 -3.28 -30.43
C ALA A 260 9.42 -1.76 -30.25
N SER A 261 9.74 -1.02 -31.31
CA SER A 261 9.90 0.44 -31.22
C SER A 261 8.58 1.14 -30.93
N LEU A 262 7.49 0.73 -31.60
CA LEU A 262 6.17 1.32 -31.39
C LEU A 262 5.53 0.83 -30.08
N ASP A 263 5.85 -0.40 -29.65
CA ASP A 263 5.50 -0.92 -28.33
C ASP A 263 6.07 -0.03 -27.21
N ILE A 264 7.39 0.22 -27.22
CA ILE A 264 8.06 1.09 -26.24
C ILE A 264 7.47 2.50 -26.26
N LEU A 265 7.26 3.08 -27.45
CA LEU A 265 6.71 4.43 -27.57
C LEU A 265 5.29 4.51 -27.00
N SER A 266 4.42 3.55 -27.34
CA SER A 266 3.05 3.48 -26.85
C SER A 266 3.00 3.30 -25.33
N GLY A 267 3.85 2.43 -24.79
CA GLY A 267 4.01 2.22 -23.34
C GLY A 267 4.45 3.49 -22.61
N LEU A 268 5.43 4.23 -23.13
CA LEU A 268 5.88 5.51 -22.56
C LEU A 268 4.77 6.56 -22.58
N VAL A 269 3.99 6.62 -23.66
CA VAL A 269 2.85 7.54 -23.76
C VAL A 269 1.78 7.19 -22.72
N ALA A 270 1.38 5.92 -22.61
CA ALA A 270 0.43 5.46 -21.60
C ALA A 270 0.92 5.76 -20.17
N GLY A 271 2.22 5.53 -19.89
CA GLY A 271 2.86 5.87 -18.62
C GLY A 271 2.75 7.35 -18.28
N ASN A 272 3.10 8.24 -19.22
CA ASN A 272 3.03 9.69 -19.02
C ASN A 272 1.59 10.18 -18.79
N PHE A 273 0.61 9.65 -19.52
CA PHE A 273 -0.81 9.94 -19.28
C PHE A 273 -1.24 9.49 -17.89
N SER A 274 -0.85 8.28 -17.46
CA SER A 274 -1.18 7.79 -16.13
C SER A 274 -0.66 8.69 -15.02
N ALA A 275 0.59 9.17 -15.15
CA ALA A 275 1.22 10.08 -14.18
C ALA A 275 0.46 11.40 -14.06
N TYR A 276 -0.02 11.97 -15.18
CA TYR A 276 -0.82 13.19 -15.17
C TYR A 276 -2.12 13.02 -14.37
N TRP A 277 -2.89 11.97 -14.64
CA TRP A 277 -4.16 11.72 -13.97
C TRP A 277 -3.99 11.38 -12.49
N LEU A 278 -2.99 10.55 -12.16
CA LEU A 278 -2.65 10.22 -10.77
C LEU A 278 -2.22 11.47 -10.00
N GLY A 279 -1.38 12.32 -10.60
CA GLY A 279 -1.00 13.60 -10.01
C GLY A 279 -2.20 14.51 -9.75
N LEU A 280 -3.15 14.58 -10.68
CA LEU A 280 -4.38 15.36 -10.50
C LEU A 280 -5.23 14.84 -9.33
N VAL A 281 -5.37 13.51 -9.20
CA VAL A 281 -6.10 12.89 -8.06
C VAL A 281 -5.46 13.28 -6.73
N ILE A 282 -4.13 13.22 -6.63
CA ILE A 282 -3.39 13.61 -5.42
C ILE A 282 -3.63 15.10 -5.11
N VAL A 283 -3.52 15.97 -6.12
CA VAL A 283 -3.74 17.42 -5.95
C VAL A 283 -5.16 17.72 -5.45
N ILE A 284 -6.18 17.05 -6.00
CA ILE A 284 -7.57 17.24 -5.57
C ILE A 284 -7.75 16.79 -4.11
N LEU A 285 -7.27 15.60 -3.75
CA LEU A 285 -7.42 15.06 -2.40
C LEU A 285 -6.67 15.90 -1.36
N MET A 286 -5.45 16.33 -1.68
CA MET A 286 -4.68 17.25 -0.83
C MET A 286 -5.35 18.62 -0.75
N GLY A 287 -5.93 19.12 -1.85
CA GLY A 287 -6.65 20.39 -1.87
C GLY A 287 -7.90 20.37 -0.99
N ILE A 288 -8.66 19.27 -0.98
CA ILE A 288 -9.80 19.08 -0.06
C ILE A 288 -9.31 19.05 1.39
N ALA A 289 -8.26 18.27 1.68
CA ALA A 289 -7.70 18.20 3.03
C ALA A 289 -7.20 19.57 3.52
N TYR A 290 -6.53 20.33 2.64
CA TYR A 290 -6.04 21.67 2.95
C TYR A 290 -7.18 22.67 3.18
N GLY A 291 -8.26 22.60 2.39
CA GLY A 291 -9.41 23.50 2.55
C GLY A 291 -10.22 23.29 3.84
N VAL A 292 -10.04 22.13 4.50
CA VAL A 292 -10.72 21.78 5.76
C VAL A 292 -9.82 22.00 6.99
N SER A 293 -8.50 22.09 6.78
CA SER A 293 -7.51 22.38 7.82
C SER A 293 -7.59 23.83 8.31
#